data_AF-A0A2D9VQV1-F1
#
_entry.id   AF-A0A2D9VQV1-F1
#
_cell.length_a   1.000
_cell.length_b   1.000
_cell.length_c   1.000
_cell.angle_alpha   90.00
_cell.angle_beta   90.00
_cell.angle_gamma   90.00
#
_symmetry.space_group_name_H-M   'P 1'
#
loop_
_entity.id
_entity.type
_entity.pdbx_description
1 polymer ?
#
loop_
_entity_poly.entity_id
_entity_poly.type
_entity_poly.pdbx_seq_one_letter_code
_entity_poly.pdbx_strand_id
1 'polypeptide(L)'
;VDDGSCVTLIVEGCTDSTYLEYNPFANVDDGSCVNLIVEGCTDVTAFNYNPSANVDDGSCEPVVLGCTDATAFNYNLLANVDDGSCEPIVLGCTDNEYLEYNPLANVDDGSCITYIGAVFGCTNVNACNYNPFATDDDGSCVFVDGVCETCENGVIISNDLDNDGICDNDDLCPNDPSNDADGDGICDDIDPCLGDPINDPDGDGICNVDEIYGCTDVTACNYNINATEESGFCDYAFGCDFCSGAINGTGYVVNNDVDNDGVCDDNEIDGCTDLNACNYNLFATENDGSCEYPEDLYPEFLYDSNGDGIPNQSYVDCDGNCLNNTDDDEWCDEVDNCPEVDNPNQEDFDNDGVGDACDGIGLDEDNPIEFMLYPNPASSTLNLEYNGYYIDDIQLQLFNSIGQLVFEQSYILIDELSFQLNIEDYSPGVYQIKLFTDRGNNINKLFVVD
;
A
#
# COMPACT_ATOMS: atom_id res chain seq x y z
N VAL A 1 104.40 95.59 152.60
CA VAL A 1 104.79 94.25 152.11
C VAL A 1 103.66 93.81 151.22
N ASP A 2 103.94 93.54 149.96
CA ASP A 2 103.04 93.01 148.93
C ASP A 2 103.45 91.55 148.67
N ASP A 3 102.52 90.64 148.41
CA ASP A 3 102.82 89.26 147.96
C ASP A 3 102.00 88.74 146.76
N GLY A 4 101.19 89.58 146.10
CA GLY A 4 100.74 89.36 144.71
C GLY A 4 100.30 87.94 144.28
N SER A 5 99.41 87.25 145.00
CA SER A 5 98.82 85.99 144.52
C SER A 5 97.41 86.17 143.91
N CYS A 6 97.25 85.81 142.63
CA CYS A 6 95.97 85.60 141.95
C CYS A 6 95.87 84.12 141.53
N VAL A 7 94.74 83.46 141.80
CA VAL A 7 94.45 82.08 141.37
C VAL A 7 93.29 82.10 140.37
N THR A 8 93.45 81.50 139.18
CA THR A 8 92.40 81.25 138.17
C THR A 8 91.86 79.81 138.26
N LEU A 9 90.55 79.62 138.07
CA LEU A 9 89.83 78.33 138.18
C LEU A 9 89.85 77.58 136.82
N ILE A 10 90.18 76.28 136.83
CA ILE A 10 90.26 75.39 135.65
C ILE A 10 88.94 74.63 135.47
N VAL A 11 88.42 74.54 134.22
CA VAL A 11 87.24 73.74 133.82
C VAL A 11 87.65 72.75 132.73
N GLU A 12 87.54 71.47 133.05
CA GLU A 12 87.98 70.34 132.21
C GLU A 12 86.85 69.81 131.30
N GLY A 13 87.17 69.47 130.04
CA GLY A 13 86.26 68.86 129.05
C GLY A 13 86.73 68.99 127.59
N CYS A 14 86.10 68.29 126.65
CA CYS A 14 86.46 68.32 125.23
C CYS A 14 86.32 69.72 124.62
N THR A 15 87.42 70.28 124.12
CA THR A 15 87.44 71.64 123.56
C THR A 15 87.27 71.71 122.03
N ASP A 16 87.14 70.57 121.34
CA ASP A 16 87.02 70.51 119.87
C ASP A 16 85.57 70.29 119.41
N SER A 17 85.03 71.26 118.67
CA SER A 17 83.64 71.25 118.19
C SER A 17 83.32 70.25 117.07
N THR A 18 84.32 69.54 116.55
CA THR A 18 84.11 68.49 115.55
C THR A 18 83.75 67.14 116.17
N TYR A 19 83.80 67.02 117.49
CA TYR A 19 83.45 65.82 118.24
C TYR A 19 82.09 65.98 118.94
N LEU A 20 81.36 64.88 119.10
CA LEU A 20 80.06 64.86 119.78
C LEU A 20 80.15 65.30 121.25
N GLU A 21 81.28 65.04 121.89
CA GLU A 21 81.51 65.36 123.31
C GLU A 21 81.94 66.81 123.55
N TYR A 22 81.99 67.66 122.51
CA TYR A 22 82.40 69.06 122.61
C TYR A 22 81.65 69.81 123.71
N ASN A 23 82.39 70.36 124.67
CA ASN A 23 81.88 71.23 125.70
C ASN A 23 82.38 72.67 125.49
N PRO A 24 81.51 73.61 125.09
CA PRO A 24 81.91 74.99 124.80
C PRO A 24 82.40 75.78 126.03
N PHE A 25 82.29 75.23 127.25
CA PHE A 25 82.76 75.87 128.49
C PHE A 25 84.08 75.31 129.02
N ALA A 26 84.61 74.23 128.43
CA ALA A 26 85.89 73.68 128.83
C ALA A 26 87.03 74.60 128.39
N ASN A 27 87.98 74.87 129.30
CA ASN A 27 89.19 75.66 129.01
C ASN A 27 90.49 74.86 129.16
N VAL A 28 90.37 73.61 129.63
CA VAL A 28 91.43 72.61 129.63
C VAL A 28 90.84 71.32 129.09
N ASP A 29 91.50 70.71 128.10
CA ASP A 29 91.09 69.42 127.55
C ASP A 29 91.46 68.29 128.52
N ASP A 30 90.48 67.46 128.84
CA ASP A 30 90.61 66.29 129.71
C ASP A 30 90.70 64.96 128.94
N GLY A 31 90.73 65.04 127.60
CA GLY A 31 90.77 63.88 126.72
C GLY A 31 89.41 63.23 126.50
N SER A 32 88.30 63.93 126.79
CA SER A 32 86.95 63.43 126.54
C SER A 32 86.49 63.47 125.07
N CYS A 33 87.26 64.07 124.14
CA CYS A 33 86.95 64.05 122.70
C CYS A 33 87.21 62.65 122.10
N VAL A 34 86.16 61.86 121.85
CA VAL A 34 86.31 60.47 121.35
C VAL A 34 85.59 60.26 120.02
N ASN A 35 84.36 60.77 119.86
CA ASN A 35 83.53 60.49 118.69
C ASN A 35 83.47 61.69 117.73
N LEU A 36 84.19 61.59 116.61
CA LEU A 36 84.15 62.59 115.53
C LEU A 36 82.78 62.59 114.84
N ILE A 37 82.22 63.77 114.54
CA ILE A 37 80.99 63.90 113.76
C ILE A 37 81.24 63.47 112.31
N VAL A 38 80.43 62.52 111.83
CA VAL A 38 80.37 62.09 110.43
C VAL A 38 78.94 62.28 109.96
N GLU A 39 78.75 63.20 109.02
CA GLU A 39 77.44 63.51 108.45
C GLU A 39 77.08 62.55 107.29
N GLY A 40 75.79 62.24 107.16
CA GLY A 40 75.23 61.45 106.07
C GLY A 40 73.91 60.77 106.48
N CYS A 41 73.19 60.19 105.52
CA CYS A 41 71.93 59.52 105.83
C CYS A 41 72.11 58.39 106.86
N THR A 42 71.46 58.52 108.02
CA THR A 42 71.52 57.52 109.11
C THR A 42 70.39 56.48 109.04
N ASP A 43 69.42 56.66 108.13
CA ASP A 43 68.31 55.72 107.93
C ASP A 43 68.75 54.50 107.10
N VAL A 44 68.77 53.32 107.75
CA VAL A 44 69.16 52.04 107.14
C VAL A 44 68.27 51.57 105.99
N THR A 45 67.08 52.16 105.84
CA THR A 45 66.09 51.84 104.80
C THR A 45 66.15 52.76 103.58
N ALA A 46 66.94 53.84 103.66
CA ALA A 46 67.15 54.75 102.55
C ALA A 46 68.10 54.16 101.51
N PHE A 47 67.89 54.53 100.25
CA PHE A 47 68.72 54.11 99.12
C PHE A 47 70.19 54.52 99.27
N ASN A 48 70.45 55.64 99.94
CA ASN A 48 71.78 56.22 100.14
C ASN A 48 72.24 56.20 101.61
N TYR A 49 71.78 55.23 102.40
CA TYR A 49 72.25 55.01 103.77
C TYR A 49 73.79 55.00 103.86
N ASN A 50 74.34 55.79 104.77
CA ASN A 50 75.77 55.82 105.06
C ASN A 50 76.05 55.17 106.42
N PRO A 51 76.63 53.96 106.47
CA PRO A 51 76.89 53.24 107.73
C PRO A 51 77.94 53.89 108.62
N SER A 52 78.70 54.87 108.11
CA SER A 52 79.69 55.61 108.90
C SER A 52 79.12 56.91 109.49
N ALA A 53 77.92 57.33 109.07
CA ALA A 53 77.31 58.56 109.56
C ALA A 53 76.79 58.38 110.98
N ASN A 54 77.10 59.33 111.86
CA ASN A 54 76.57 59.42 113.22
C ASN A 54 75.71 60.67 113.45
N VAL A 55 75.61 61.53 112.43
CA VAL A 55 74.70 62.68 112.39
C VAL A 55 74.00 62.67 111.03
N ASP A 56 72.66 62.74 111.04
CA ASP A 56 71.86 62.81 109.82
C ASP A 56 71.93 64.21 109.20
N ASP A 57 72.26 64.28 107.90
CA ASP A 57 72.33 65.52 107.13
C ASP A 57 71.06 65.78 106.30
N GLY A 58 70.05 64.89 106.38
CA GLY A 58 68.80 65.00 105.65
C GLY A 58 68.89 64.56 104.18
N SER A 59 69.98 63.88 103.78
CA SER A 59 70.16 63.38 102.41
C SER A 59 69.37 62.11 102.07
N CYS A 60 68.62 61.51 103.00
CA CYS A 60 68.00 60.19 102.82
C CYS A 60 66.98 60.13 101.66
N GLU A 61 67.23 59.25 100.69
CA GLU A 61 66.37 58.97 99.53
C GLU A 61 65.54 57.68 99.73
N PRO A 62 64.22 57.67 99.48
CA PRO A 62 63.40 56.46 99.63
C PRO A 62 63.67 55.43 98.54
N VAL A 63 63.58 54.14 98.86
CA VAL A 63 63.64 53.06 97.88
C VAL A 63 62.33 52.98 97.09
N VAL A 64 62.41 53.09 95.75
CA VAL A 64 61.29 52.89 94.82
C VAL A 64 61.59 51.68 93.95
N LEU A 65 60.76 50.64 94.10
CA LEU A 65 60.86 49.39 93.37
C LEU A 65 60.19 49.49 92.00
N GLY A 66 60.78 48.86 91.00
CA GLY A 66 60.22 48.69 89.66
C GLY A 66 61.31 48.47 88.62
N CYS A 67 60.93 48.13 87.39
CA CYS A 67 61.91 47.91 86.34
C CYS A 67 62.71 49.18 86.03
N THR A 68 64.02 49.13 86.25
CA THR A 68 64.95 50.25 85.97
C THR A 68 65.51 50.22 84.54
N ASP A 69 65.23 49.19 83.76
CA ASP A 69 65.72 49.04 82.38
C ASP A 69 64.81 49.79 81.39
N ALA A 70 65.35 50.83 80.75
CA ALA A 70 64.64 51.65 79.77
C ALA A 70 64.24 50.90 78.48
N THR A 71 64.73 49.68 78.27
CA THR A 71 64.42 48.83 77.13
C THR A 71 63.33 47.79 77.40
N ALA A 72 62.88 47.69 78.65
CA ALA A 72 61.80 46.79 79.04
C ALA A 72 60.41 47.39 78.71
N PHE A 73 59.45 46.52 78.44
CA PHE A 73 58.05 46.88 78.15
C PHE A 73 57.40 47.64 79.31
N ASN A 74 57.79 47.34 80.55
CA ASN A 74 57.24 47.92 81.77
C ASN A 74 58.25 48.80 82.54
N TYR A 75 59.18 49.45 81.84
CA TYR A 75 60.12 50.41 82.41
C TYR A 75 59.42 51.46 83.30
N ASN A 76 59.91 51.64 84.53
CA ASN A 76 59.44 52.65 85.46
C ASN A 76 60.51 53.72 85.71
N LEU A 77 60.29 54.92 85.18
CA LEU A 77 61.20 56.07 85.31
C LEU A 77 61.46 56.52 86.77
N LEU A 78 60.57 56.15 87.71
CA LEU A 78 60.69 56.53 89.11
C LEU A 78 61.37 55.47 89.98
N ALA A 79 61.62 54.26 89.44
CA ALA A 79 62.28 53.20 90.18
C ALA A 79 63.79 53.49 90.33
N ASN A 80 64.30 53.35 91.55
CA ASN A 80 65.73 53.44 91.86
C ASN A 80 66.33 52.10 92.30
N VAL A 81 65.49 51.09 92.50
CA VAL A 81 65.88 49.71 92.78
C VAL A 81 65.07 48.78 91.88
N ASP A 82 65.77 47.95 91.11
CA ASP A 82 65.14 46.93 90.27
C ASP A 82 64.53 45.83 91.15
N ASP A 83 63.25 45.55 90.94
CA ASP A 83 62.51 44.48 91.63
C ASP A 83 62.42 43.19 90.82
N GLY A 84 63.07 43.15 89.65
CA GLY A 84 63.06 42.00 88.74
C GLY A 84 61.77 41.88 87.93
N SER A 85 60.92 42.91 87.92
CA SER A 85 59.68 42.91 87.12
C SER A 85 59.90 43.17 85.62
N CYS A 86 61.13 43.45 85.16
CA CYS A 86 61.39 43.82 83.76
C CYS A 86 60.92 42.77 82.75
N GLU A 87 59.96 43.15 81.91
CA GLU A 87 59.42 42.35 80.82
C GLU A 87 60.10 42.71 79.49
N PRO A 88 60.61 41.74 78.72
CA PRO A 88 61.21 42.03 77.41
C PRO A 88 60.16 42.45 76.39
N ILE A 89 60.53 43.32 75.45
CA ILE A 89 59.67 43.64 74.29
C ILE A 89 59.70 42.45 73.31
N VAL A 90 58.53 41.93 72.96
CA VAL A 90 58.34 40.89 71.94
C VAL A 90 57.47 41.46 70.82
N LEU A 91 58.04 41.52 69.62
CA LEU A 91 57.38 42.02 68.42
C LEU A 91 56.52 40.94 67.75
N GLY A 92 55.36 41.33 67.22
CA GLY A 92 54.52 40.50 66.37
C GLY A 92 53.05 40.91 66.43
N CYS A 93 52.23 40.32 65.57
CA CYS A 93 50.81 40.63 65.52
C CYS A 93 50.12 40.28 66.85
N THR A 94 49.52 41.28 67.50
CA THR A 94 48.84 41.13 68.79
C THR A 94 47.36 40.81 68.66
N ASP A 95 46.81 40.84 67.44
CA ASP A 95 45.39 40.60 67.15
C ASP A 95 45.15 39.15 66.71
N ASN A 96 44.21 38.46 67.36
CA ASN A 96 43.93 37.05 67.12
C ASN A 96 43.04 36.79 65.90
N GLU A 97 42.52 37.83 65.24
CA GLU A 97 41.71 37.70 64.02
C GLU A 97 42.56 37.60 62.73
N TYR A 98 43.89 37.63 62.85
CA TYR A 98 44.84 37.55 61.73
C TYR A 98 45.64 36.24 61.76
N LEU A 99 45.99 35.71 60.59
CA LEU A 99 46.81 34.49 60.47
C LEU A 99 48.18 34.64 61.11
N GLU A 100 48.73 35.85 61.12
CA GLU A 100 50.05 36.15 61.65
C GLU A 100 50.06 36.38 63.18
N TYR A 101 48.93 36.15 63.88
CA TYR A 101 48.81 36.31 65.33
C TYR A 101 49.92 35.58 66.10
N ASN A 102 50.66 36.32 66.92
CA ASN A 102 51.68 35.78 67.81
C ASN A 102 51.24 35.96 69.28
N PRO A 103 50.86 34.88 69.99
CA PRO A 103 50.39 34.95 71.37
C PRO A 103 51.46 35.37 72.39
N LEU A 104 52.73 35.48 71.98
CA LEU A 104 53.84 35.95 72.82
C LEU A 104 54.20 37.43 72.57
N ALA A 105 53.64 38.05 71.53
CA ALA A 105 53.91 39.45 71.22
C ALA A 105 53.22 40.40 72.21
N ASN A 106 53.95 41.42 72.68
CA ASN A 106 53.42 42.49 73.53
C ASN A 106 53.49 43.87 72.86
N VAL A 107 54.08 43.95 71.66
CA VAL A 107 54.14 45.15 70.83
C VAL A 107 53.88 44.75 69.38
N ASP A 108 52.88 45.40 68.76
CA ASP A 108 52.57 45.20 67.34
C ASP A 108 53.66 45.82 66.45
N ASP A 109 54.17 45.03 65.50
CA ASP A 109 55.18 45.43 64.52
C ASP A 109 54.62 45.63 63.11
N GLY A 110 53.29 45.55 62.94
CA GLY A 110 52.60 45.68 61.66
C GLY A 110 52.61 44.39 60.84
N SER A 111 52.90 43.24 61.45
CA SER A 111 52.82 41.92 60.80
C SER A 111 51.40 41.39 60.59
N CYS A 112 50.36 42.03 61.17
CA CYS A 112 48.96 41.69 60.92
C CYS A 112 48.54 42.07 59.49
N ILE A 113 48.61 41.12 58.55
CA ILE A 113 48.32 41.38 57.12
C ILE A 113 47.09 40.59 56.68
N THR A 114 46.99 39.31 57.05
CA THR A 114 45.98 38.41 56.51
C THR A 114 44.85 38.20 57.50
N TYR A 115 43.77 38.97 57.31
CA TYR A 115 42.54 38.84 58.09
C TYR A 115 41.84 37.50 57.80
N ILE A 116 41.53 36.71 58.82
CA ILE A 116 40.90 35.38 58.67
C ILE A 116 39.39 35.48 58.39
N GLY A 117 38.77 36.64 58.57
CA GLY A 117 37.31 36.78 58.63
C GLY A 117 36.52 36.72 57.31
N ALA A 118 37.15 36.51 56.14
CA ALA A 118 36.42 36.35 54.88
C ALA A 118 37.07 35.29 53.98
N VAL A 119 36.48 34.09 53.97
CA VAL A 119 36.76 33.08 52.96
C VAL A 119 35.68 33.19 51.89
N PHE A 120 36.06 33.74 50.74
CA PHE A 120 35.18 33.89 49.59
C PHE A 120 35.00 32.55 48.86
N GLY A 121 33.75 32.22 48.50
CA GLY A 121 33.41 31.06 47.68
C GLY A 121 31.93 30.73 47.75
N CYS A 122 31.47 29.73 46.99
CA CYS A 122 30.05 29.36 47.00
C CYS A 122 29.61 28.83 48.38
N THR A 123 28.70 29.55 49.04
CA THR A 123 28.16 29.20 50.37
C THR A 123 26.90 28.33 50.31
N ASN A 124 26.32 28.14 49.12
CA ASN A 124 25.10 27.36 48.95
C ASN A 124 25.39 25.86 48.87
N VAL A 125 24.91 25.10 49.85
CA VAL A 125 25.10 23.64 49.95
C VAL A 125 24.52 22.85 48.77
N ASN A 126 23.57 23.42 48.02
CA ASN A 126 22.96 22.77 46.85
C ASN A 126 23.69 23.09 45.53
N ALA A 127 24.73 23.91 45.56
CA ALA A 127 25.54 24.21 44.38
C ALA A 127 26.60 23.12 44.16
N CYS A 128 26.97 22.88 42.89
CA CYS A 128 27.97 21.87 42.56
C CYS A 128 29.36 22.22 43.12
N ASN A 129 29.75 23.50 43.05
CA ASN A 129 31.01 24.01 43.57
C ASN A 129 30.93 24.54 45.01
N TYR A 130 30.02 23.99 45.84
CA TYR A 130 29.90 24.36 47.24
C TYR A 130 31.25 24.23 47.97
N ASN A 131 31.66 25.33 48.64
CA ASN A 131 32.86 25.34 49.47
C ASN A 131 32.45 25.38 50.96
N PRO A 132 32.66 24.29 51.73
CA PRO A 132 32.29 24.23 53.14
C PRO A 132 33.11 25.16 54.04
N PHE A 133 34.18 25.77 53.52
CA PHE A 133 35.00 26.73 54.23
C PHE A 133 34.67 28.19 53.89
N ALA A 134 33.81 28.43 52.88
CA ALA A 134 33.40 29.78 52.52
C ALA A 134 32.49 30.37 53.59
N THR A 135 32.84 31.57 54.07
CA THR A 135 32.03 32.38 54.98
C THR A 135 31.20 33.42 54.23
N ASP A 136 31.64 33.78 53.02
CA ASP A 136 31.08 34.86 52.22
C ASP A 136 30.88 34.40 50.77
N ASP A 137 29.66 34.59 50.27
CA ASP A 137 29.33 34.26 48.88
C ASP A 137 29.97 35.28 47.92
N ASP A 138 30.76 34.77 46.97
CA ASP A 138 31.39 35.56 45.91
C ASP A 138 30.60 35.51 44.59
N GLY A 139 29.45 34.83 44.58
CA GLY A 139 28.61 34.65 43.39
C GLY A 139 29.11 33.57 42.45
N SER A 140 30.08 32.75 42.87
CA SER A 140 30.62 31.65 42.05
C SER A 140 29.71 30.41 41.98
N CYS A 141 28.61 30.34 42.75
CA CYS A 141 27.75 29.15 42.80
C CYS A 141 27.23 28.72 41.42
N VAL A 142 27.50 27.47 41.03
CA VAL A 142 26.95 26.82 39.84
C VAL A 142 25.96 25.72 40.24
N PHE A 143 24.84 25.63 39.54
CA PHE A 143 23.76 24.68 39.83
C PHE A 143 23.54 23.78 38.61
N VAL A 144 23.30 22.51 38.87
CA VAL A 144 22.76 21.56 37.89
C VAL A 144 21.34 21.99 37.55
N ASP A 145 21.14 22.53 36.35
CA ASP A 145 19.83 23.01 35.86
C ASP A 145 19.37 22.30 34.57
N GLY A 146 20.28 21.60 33.88
CA GLY A 146 20.00 20.72 32.75
C GLY A 146 19.58 19.30 33.15
N VAL A 147 18.83 18.65 32.24
CA VAL A 147 18.27 17.29 32.44
C VAL A 147 19.37 16.22 32.48
N CYS A 148 20.47 16.43 31.76
CA CYS A 148 21.59 15.49 31.61
C CYS A 148 22.88 16.00 32.26
N GLU A 149 22.74 16.97 33.16
CA GLU A 149 23.85 17.51 33.90
C GLU A 149 24.09 16.74 35.21
N THR A 150 25.34 16.42 35.49
CA THR A 150 25.76 15.85 36.77
C THR A 150 26.86 16.71 37.40
N CYS A 151 26.91 16.71 38.72
CA CYS A 151 27.99 17.38 39.46
C CYS A 151 29.08 16.38 39.81
N GLU A 152 30.25 16.52 39.20
CA GLU A 152 31.43 15.72 39.53
C GLU A 152 32.60 16.63 39.89
N ASN A 153 33.16 16.46 41.09
CA ASN A 153 34.33 17.21 41.58
C ASN A 153 34.20 18.75 41.51
N GLY A 154 32.98 19.28 41.67
CA GLY A 154 32.73 20.73 41.68
C GLY A 154 32.57 21.35 40.29
N VAL A 155 32.42 20.52 39.25
CA VAL A 155 32.17 20.95 37.87
C VAL A 155 30.89 20.28 37.36
N ILE A 156 30.09 21.04 36.60
CA ILE A 156 28.94 20.51 35.88
C ILE A 156 29.44 19.78 34.64
N ILE A 157 29.09 18.51 34.52
CA ILE A 157 29.33 17.70 33.33
C ILE A 157 27.98 17.49 32.65
N SER A 158 27.83 17.99 31.42
CA SER A 158 26.72 17.61 30.55
C SER A 158 27.05 16.29 29.87
N ASN A 159 26.12 15.34 29.96
CA ASN A 159 26.15 14.06 29.24
C ASN A 159 25.00 14.04 28.22
N ASP A 160 24.87 15.16 27.51
CA ASP A 160 23.98 15.38 26.38
C ASP A 160 24.85 16.12 25.35
N LEU A 161 25.34 15.36 24.37
CA LEU A 161 26.39 15.78 23.44
C LEU A 161 25.84 16.64 22.31
N ASP A 162 24.60 16.39 21.88
CA ASP A 162 23.98 17.04 20.74
C ASP A 162 22.89 18.06 21.14
N ASN A 163 22.51 18.10 22.42
CA ASN A 163 21.58 19.01 23.08
C ASN A 163 20.12 18.82 22.67
N ASP A 164 19.70 17.59 22.45
CA ASP A 164 18.32 17.21 22.15
C ASP A 164 17.45 17.05 23.43
N GLY A 165 18.08 16.99 24.59
CA GLY A 165 17.45 16.82 25.90
C GLY A 165 17.30 15.37 26.38
N ILE A 166 17.87 14.41 25.66
CA ILE A 166 18.06 13.02 26.06
C ILE A 166 19.52 12.85 26.46
N CYS A 167 19.78 12.05 27.49
CA CYS A 167 21.15 11.88 27.97
C CYS A 167 21.84 10.80 27.15
N ASP A 168 23.10 10.98 26.74
CA ASP A 168 23.86 10.07 25.84
C ASP A 168 23.83 8.59 26.27
N ASN A 169 23.66 8.29 27.56
CA ASN A 169 23.59 6.91 28.06
C ASN A 169 22.22 6.24 27.85
N ASP A 170 21.17 7.05 27.72
CA ASP A 170 19.78 6.66 27.48
C ASP A 170 19.34 6.99 26.04
N ASP A 171 20.21 7.62 25.25
CA ASP A 171 19.98 8.01 23.88
C ASP A 171 20.48 6.95 22.87
N LEU A 172 19.62 6.59 21.93
CA LEU A 172 19.97 5.71 20.81
C LEU A 172 20.88 6.44 19.81
N CYS A 173 20.74 7.77 19.71
CA CYS A 173 21.36 8.63 18.72
C CYS A 173 22.19 9.77 19.34
N PRO A 174 23.26 9.48 20.13
CA PRO A 174 23.94 10.47 20.98
C PRO A 174 24.68 11.60 20.26
N ASN A 175 24.61 11.70 18.94
CA ASN A 175 25.26 12.75 18.16
C ASN A 175 24.31 13.42 17.18
N ASP A 176 23.04 13.02 17.17
CA ASP A 176 22.03 13.47 16.23
C ASP A 176 20.81 14.04 16.98
N PRO A 177 20.66 15.39 17.02
CA PRO A 177 19.54 16.01 17.71
C PRO A 177 18.17 15.68 17.14
N SER A 178 18.11 15.14 15.92
CA SER A 178 16.87 14.71 15.28
C SER A 178 16.42 13.32 15.75
N ASN A 179 17.31 12.56 16.39
CA ASN A 179 17.10 11.18 16.82
C ASN A 179 16.68 10.26 15.67
N ASP A 180 16.20 9.07 16.03
CA ASP A 180 15.44 8.16 15.18
C ASP A 180 14.00 8.71 15.04
N ALA A 181 13.79 9.61 14.07
CA ALA A 181 12.54 10.37 13.98
C ALA A 181 11.36 9.51 13.50
N ASP A 182 11.63 8.46 12.73
CA ASP A 182 10.62 7.57 12.16
C ASP A 182 10.46 6.23 12.90
N GLY A 183 11.39 5.90 13.80
CA GLY A 183 11.33 4.75 14.69
C GLY A 183 11.84 3.45 14.09
N ASP A 184 12.68 3.50 13.06
CA ASP A 184 13.27 2.35 12.37
C ASP A 184 14.48 1.74 13.13
N GLY A 185 15.01 2.47 14.12
CA GLY A 185 16.18 2.12 14.91
C GLY A 185 17.52 2.60 14.33
N ILE A 186 17.49 3.47 13.32
CA ILE A 186 18.63 4.15 12.70
C ILE A 186 18.50 5.65 13.01
N CYS A 187 19.62 6.33 13.23
CA CYS A 187 19.61 7.77 13.48
C CYS A 187 19.47 8.53 12.16
N ASP A 188 18.65 9.58 12.12
CA ASP A 188 18.37 10.38 10.91
C ASP A 188 19.67 10.81 10.20
N ASP A 189 20.71 11.22 10.91
CA ASP A 189 21.98 11.68 10.32
C ASP A 189 22.72 10.65 9.46
N ILE A 190 22.46 9.36 9.69
CA ILE A 190 23.03 8.23 8.96
C ILE A 190 21.98 7.35 8.27
N ASP A 191 20.71 7.68 8.42
CA ASP A 191 19.60 6.95 7.83
C ASP A 191 19.55 7.18 6.30
N PRO A 192 19.70 6.12 5.48
CA PRO A 192 19.53 6.20 4.04
C PRO A 192 18.10 6.58 3.61
N CYS A 193 17.11 6.33 4.46
CA CYS A 193 15.68 6.41 4.17
C CYS A 193 14.90 7.30 5.15
N LEU A 194 15.44 8.51 5.34
CA LEU A 194 14.86 9.57 6.18
C LEU A 194 13.33 9.65 6.16
N GLY A 195 12.69 9.32 7.29
CA GLY A 195 11.25 9.45 7.47
C GLY A 195 10.45 8.22 7.02
N ASP A 196 11.12 7.11 6.70
CA ASP A 196 10.55 5.84 6.32
C ASP A 196 10.88 4.73 7.34
N PRO A 197 9.95 4.39 8.25
CA PRO A 197 10.14 3.37 9.28
C PRO A 197 10.44 1.95 8.74
N ILE A 198 10.22 1.71 7.44
CA ILE A 198 10.38 0.41 6.79
C ILE A 198 11.71 0.33 6.02
N ASN A 199 12.39 1.47 5.80
CA ASN A 199 13.63 1.60 5.02
C ASN A 199 13.52 1.05 3.59
N ASP A 200 14.51 0.28 3.18
CA ASP A 200 14.70 -0.38 1.90
C ASP A 200 14.68 -1.91 2.16
N PRO A 201 13.48 -2.54 2.20
CA PRO A 201 13.32 -3.94 2.60
C PRO A 201 13.98 -4.94 1.64
N ASP A 202 14.06 -4.59 0.35
CA ASP A 202 14.59 -5.47 -0.70
C ASP A 202 16.06 -5.16 -1.05
N GLY A 203 16.58 -4.02 -0.61
CA GLY A 203 17.98 -3.62 -0.69
C GLY A 203 18.36 -3.05 -2.06
N ASP A 204 17.40 -2.51 -2.82
CA ASP A 204 17.63 -1.98 -4.17
C ASP A 204 18.15 -0.52 -4.17
N GLY A 205 18.16 0.13 -3.00
CA GLY A 205 18.61 1.49 -2.77
C GLY A 205 17.52 2.55 -2.92
N ILE A 206 16.24 2.15 -3.01
CA ILE A 206 15.07 3.02 -3.03
C ILE A 206 14.25 2.74 -1.78
N CYS A 207 13.90 3.79 -1.06
CA CYS A 207 13.13 3.67 0.17
C CYS A 207 11.70 3.23 -0.13
N ASN A 208 11.10 2.47 0.78
CA ASN A 208 9.78 1.87 0.59
C ASN A 208 8.68 2.91 0.31
N VAL A 209 8.76 4.09 0.94
CA VAL A 209 7.84 5.20 0.69
C VAL A 209 7.96 5.78 -0.74
N ASP A 210 9.12 5.64 -1.34
CA ASP A 210 9.44 6.09 -2.70
C ASP A 210 9.28 4.97 -3.74
N GLU A 211 8.97 3.74 -3.31
CA GLU A 211 8.71 2.63 -4.22
C GLU A 211 7.47 2.88 -5.09
N ILE A 212 7.65 2.68 -6.39
CA ILE A 212 6.57 2.66 -7.37
C ILE A 212 6.37 1.23 -7.82
N TYR A 213 5.26 0.63 -7.38
CA TYR A 213 4.87 -0.71 -7.82
C TYR A 213 4.41 -0.69 -9.29
N GLY A 214 4.95 -1.61 -10.08
CA GLY A 214 4.52 -1.85 -11.46
C GLY A 214 5.28 -3.01 -12.09
N CYS A 215 5.04 -3.29 -13.37
CA CYS A 215 5.84 -4.28 -14.08
C CYS A 215 7.19 -3.67 -14.47
N THR A 216 8.29 -4.27 -14.00
CA THR A 216 9.68 -3.85 -14.24
C THR A 216 10.29 -4.51 -15.48
N ASP A 217 9.63 -5.53 -16.03
CA ASP A 217 10.07 -6.24 -17.23
C ASP A 217 9.76 -5.43 -18.50
N VAL A 218 10.82 -4.96 -19.16
CA VAL A 218 10.75 -4.18 -20.42
C VAL A 218 10.06 -4.92 -21.58
N THR A 219 9.85 -6.23 -21.47
CA THR A 219 9.19 -7.06 -22.49
C THR A 219 7.68 -7.20 -22.26
N ALA A 220 7.16 -6.76 -21.10
CA ALA A 220 5.73 -6.77 -20.81
C ALA A 220 5.01 -5.58 -21.46
N CYS A 221 3.76 -5.81 -21.84
CA CYS A 221 2.90 -4.79 -22.43
C CYS A 221 2.50 -3.69 -21.46
N ASN A 222 2.41 -4.00 -20.16
CA ASN A 222 2.13 -3.04 -19.09
C ASN A 222 3.42 -2.62 -18.35
N TYR A 223 4.60 -2.71 -19.00
CA TYR A 223 5.85 -2.21 -18.46
C TYR A 223 5.73 -0.75 -18.00
N ASN A 224 6.26 -0.47 -16.82
CA ASN A 224 6.32 0.87 -16.25
C ASN A 224 7.78 1.28 -16.03
N ILE A 225 8.26 2.25 -16.82
CA ILE A 225 9.61 2.80 -16.72
C ILE A 225 9.92 3.46 -15.37
N ASN A 226 8.87 3.90 -14.66
CA ASN A 226 9.02 4.49 -13.33
C ASN A 226 8.82 3.47 -12.22
N ALA A 227 8.49 2.21 -12.52
CA ALA A 227 8.39 1.19 -11.48
C ALA A 227 9.77 0.89 -10.92
N THR A 228 9.87 0.94 -9.60
CA THR A 228 11.08 0.61 -8.85
C THR A 228 10.92 -0.75 -8.18
N GLU A 229 9.69 -1.21 -7.95
CA GLU A 229 9.39 -2.53 -7.38
C GLU A 229 8.38 -3.29 -8.27
N GLU A 230 8.59 -4.60 -8.37
CA GLU A 230 7.80 -5.50 -9.18
C GLU A 230 6.44 -5.79 -8.54
N SER A 231 5.37 -5.38 -9.22
CA SER A 231 3.98 -5.62 -8.78
C SER A 231 3.57 -7.09 -8.78
N GLY A 232 4.29 -7.94 -9.51
CA GLY A 232 3.93 -9.34 -9.74
C GLY A 232 2.85 -9.54 -10.82
N PHE A 233 2.45 -8.46 -11.50
CA PHE A 233 1.46 -8.45 -12.57
C PHE A 233 2.06 -7.85 -13.85
N CYS A 234 2.72 -8.70 -14.64
CA CYS A 234 3.22 -8.37 -15.97
C CYS A 234 2.37 -9.06 -17.05
N ASP A 235 1.79 -8.25 -17.95
CA ASP A 235 1.00 -8.74 -19.07
C ASP A 235 1.89 -8.89 -20.30
N TYR A 236 1.85 -10.06 -20.95
CA TYR A 236 2.68 -10.36 -22.11
C TYR A 236 1.81 -10.68 -23.32
N ALA A 237 2.20 -10.15 -24.48
CA ALA A 237 1.60 -10.53 -25.75
C ALA A 237 2.18 -11.88 -26.24
N PHE A 238 1.32 -12.75 -26.76
CA PHE A 238 1.70 -14.04 -27.33
C PHE A 238 1.03 -14.23 -28.70
N GLY A 239 1.67 -15.00 -29.58
CA GLY A 239 1.08 -15.32 -30.89
C GLY A 239 0.93 -14.07 -31.76
N CYS A 240 -0.31 -13.76 -32.14
CA CYS A 240 -0.68 -12.61 -32.95
C CYS A 240 -0.79 -11.30 -32.17
N ASP A 241 -0.96 -11.39 -30.85
CA ASP A 241 -1.11 -10.23 -29.99
C ASP A 241 0.11 -9.30 -30.06
N PHE A 242 -0.14 -8.01 -29.84
CA PHE A 242 0.93 -7.03 -29.68
C PHE A 242 0.63 -6.06 -28.53
N CYS A 243 1.69 -5.44 -28.01
CA CYS A 243 1.54 -4.46 -26.95
C CYS A 243 1.08 -3.11 -27.50
N SER A 244 0.18 -2.42 -26.79
CA SER A 244 -0.27 -1.06 -27.15
C SER A 244 0.84 -0.01 -27.20
N GLY A 245 2.02 -0.32 -26.64
CA GLY A 245 3.25 0.48 -26.74
C GLY A 245 3.44 1.52 -25.65
N ALA A 246 2.56 1.58 -24.65
CA ALA A 246 2.75 2.46 -23.50
C ALA A 246 3.82 1.89 -22.54
N ILE A 247 4.64 2.78 -21.97
CA ILE A 247 5.77 2.43 -21.07
C ILE A 247 5.61 3.02 -19.67
N ASN A 248 4.43 3.55 -19.35
CA ASN A 248 4.10 4.19 -18.07
C ASN A 248 3.18 3.31 -17.21
N GLY A 249 3.16 2.00 -17.46
CA GLY A 249 2.29 1.05 -16.76
C GLY A 249 0.85 0.97 -17.26
N THR A 250 0.42 1.83 -18.19
CA THR A 250 -0.97 1.79 -18.72
C THR A 250 -1.10 0.97 -20.00
N GLY A 251 -0.01 0.32 -20.43
CA GLY A 251 -0.04 -0.50 -21.62
C GLY A 251 -0.83 -1.79 -21.38
N TYR A 252 -1.31 -2.38 -22.46
CA TYR A 252 -2.18 -3.56 -22.43
C TYR A 252 -1.95 -4.38 -23.69
N VAL A 253 -2.37 -5.65 -23.64
CA VAL A 253 -2.32 -6.56 -24.78
C VAL A 253 -3.46 -6.20 -25.75
N VAL A 254 -3.11 -5.94 -27.01
CA VAL A 254 -4.06 -5.76 -28.09
C VAL A 254 -4.21 -7.10 -28.80
N ASN A 255 -5.44 -7.63 -28.81
CA ASN A 255 -5.76 -8.82 -29.58
C ASN A 255 -5.73 -8.46 -31.09
N ASN A 256 -4.97 -9.24 -31.86
CA ASN A 256 -4.85 -9.13 -33.32
C ASN A 256 -5.23 -10.45 -34.02
N ASP A 257 -6.07 -11.24 -33.36
CA ASP A 257 -6.71 -12.48 -33.83
C ASP A 257 -8.13 -12.51 -33.23
N VAL A 258 -9.06 -11.79 -33.87
CA VAL A 258 -10.39 -11.52 -33.30
C VAL A 258 -11.23 -12.78 -33.17
N ASP A 259 -11.13 -13.71 -34.12
CA ASP A 259 -11.94 -14.92 -34.16
C ASP A 259 -11.23 -16.15 -33.54
N ASN A 260 -9.93 -16.04 -33.26
CA ASN A 260 -9.05 -17.05 -32.66
C ASN A 260 -8.84 -18.29 -33.55
N ASP A 261 -8.83 -18.10 -34.87
CA ASP A 261 -8.54 -19.17 -35.83
C ASP A 261 -7.04 -19.46 -36.00
N GLY A 262 -6.19 -18.58 -35.45
CA GLY A 262 -4.72 -18.68 -35.45
C GLY A 262 -4.03 -17.97 -36.62
N VAL A 263 -4.78 -17.24 -37.45
CA VAL A 263 -4.29 -16.27 -38.43
C VAL A 263 -4.50 -14.87 -37.85
N CYS A 264 -3.47 -14.04 -37.87
CA CYS A 264 -3.62 -12.69 -37.34
C CYS A 264 -4.46 -11.83 -38.31
N ASP A 265 -5.31 -10.93 -37.80
CA ASP A 265 -6.18 -10.04 -38.59
C ASP A 265 -5.44 -9.36 -39.77
N ASP A 266 -4.23 -8.83 -39.53
CA ASP A 266 -3.42 -8.17 -40.58
C ASP A 266 -2.94 -9.11 -41.70
N ASN A 267 -2.94 -10.42 -41.43
CA ASN A 267 -2.56 -11.48 -42.36
C ASN A 267 -3.78 -12.22 -42.91
N GLU A 268 -4.99 -11.83 -42.52
CA GLU A 268 -6.20 -12.43 -43.07
C GLU A 268 -6.32 -12.12 -44.54
N ILE A 269 -6.78 -13.12 -45.28
CA ILE A 269 -7.13 -13.00 -46.68
C ILE A 269 -8.64 -13.18 -46.75
N ASP A 270 -9.35 -12.09 -47.03
CA ASP A 270 -10.79 -12.09 -47.27
C ASP A 270 -11.16 -12.95 -48.48
N GLY A 271 -12.19 -13.77 -48.33
CA GLY A 271 -12.86 -14.44 -49.45
C GLY A 271 -13.70 -15.62 -48.99
N CYS A 272 -14.27 -16.37 -49.94
CA CYS A 272 -15.05 -17.54 -49.57
C CYS A 272 -14.18 -18.68 -49.01
N THR A 273 -14.42 -19.05 -47.75
CA THR A 273 -13.73 -20.14 -47.05
C THR A 273 -14.47 -21.49 -47.11
N ASP A 274 -15.70 -21.53 -47.65
CA ASP A 274 -16.48 -22.75 -47.78
C ASP A 274 -16.06 -23.56 -49.02
N LEU A 275 -15.58 -24.79 -48.80
CA LEU A 275 -15.13 -25.71 -49.86
C LEU A 275 -16.25 -26.09 -50.85
N ASN A 276 -17.52 -25.93 -50.47
CA ASN A 276 -18.66 -26.25 -51.32
C ASN A 276 -19.14 -25.07 -52.18
N ALA A 277 -18.57 -23.87 -52.01
CA ALA A 277 -18.93 -22.71 -52.81
C ALA A 277 -18.19 -22.71 -54.15
N CYS A 278 -18.84 -22.16 -55.18
CA CYS A 278 -18.33 -22.06 -56.54
C CYS A 278 -17.10 -21.15 -56.65
N ASN A 279 -17.00 -20.16 -55.77
CA ASN A 279 -15.89 -19.22 -55.69
C ASN A 279 -14.99 -19.48 -54.46
N TYR A 280 -14.95 -20.71 -53.94
CA TYR A 280 -14.04 -21.11 -52.87
C TYR A 280 -12.60 -20.66 -53.17
N ASN A 281 -12.01 -19.93 -52.23
CA ASN A 281 -10.63 -19.49 -52.29
C ASN A 281 -9.78 -20.26 -51.27
N LEU A 282 -8.90 -21.13 -51.76
CA LEU A 282 -7.98 -21.91 -50.92
C LEU A 282 -7.02 -21.03 -50.08
N PHE A 283 -6.84 -19.77 -50.46
CA PHE A 283 -6.02 -18.82 -49.71
C PHE A 283 -6.82 -17.93 -48.78
N ALA A 284 -8.16 -17.94 -48.85
CA ALA A 284 -8.96 -17.18 -47.91
C ALA A 284 -8.82 -17.78 -46.51
N THR A 285 -8.57 -16.92 -45.55
CA THR A 285 -8.51 -17.27 -44.12
C THR A 285 -9.68 -16.67 -43.36
N GLU A 286 -10.35 -15.65 -43.90
CA GLU A 286 -11.56 -15.06 -43.32
C GLU A 286 -12.69 -15.04 -44.36
N ASN A 287 -13.91 -15.38 -43.92
CA ASN A 287 -15.10 -15.39 -44.76
C ASN A 287 -15.72 -13.99 -44.85
N ASP A 288 -15.54 -13.33 -45.99
CA ASP A 288 -16.10 -12.01 -46.26
C ASP A 288 -17.59 -12.02 -46.67
N GLY A 289 -18.23 -13.19 -46.63
CA GLY A 289 -19.60 -13.40 -47.07
C GLY A 289 -19.77 -13.39 -48.59
N SER A 290 -18.68 -13.47 -49.36
CA SER A 290 -18.73 -13.53 -50.82
C SER A 290 -19.07 -14.91 -51.39
N CYS A 291 -19.20 -15.95 -50.56
CA CYS A 291 -19.48 -17.31 -51.05
C CYS A 291 -20.71 -17.36 -51.97
N GLU A 292 -20.48 -17.83 -53.20
CA GLU A 292 -21.52 -18.04 -54.21
C GLU A 292 -21.74 -19.54 -54.37
N TYR A 293 -23.00 -19.97 -54.27
CA TYR A 293 -23.39 -21.37 -54.47
C TYR A 293 -24.15 -21.52 -55.80
N PRO A 294 -24.31 -22.76 -56.32
CA PRO A 294 -25.09 -22.98 -57.52
C PRO A 294 -26.51 -22.40 -57.43
N GLU A 295 -27.12 -22.40 -56.24
CA GLU A 295 -28.45 -21.82 -56.01
C GLU A 295 -28.50 -20.30 -56.24
N ASP A 296 -27.39 -19.60 -55.99
CA ASP A 296 -27.28 -18.15 -56.17
C ASP A 296 -27.00 -17.78 -57.64
N LEU A 297 -26.20 -18.61 -58.32
CA LEU A 297 -25.79 -18.40 -59.72
C LEU A 297 -26.88 -18.80 -60.71
N TYR A 298 -27.67 -19.81 -60.36
CA TYR A 298 -28.64 -20.49 -61.24
C TYR A 298 -30.03 -20.59 -60.59
N PRO A 299 -30.67 -19.46 -60.23
CA PRO A 299 -31.94 -19.47 -59.51
C PRO A 299 -33.12 -20.03 -60.32
N GLU A 300 -33.02 -20.09 -61.65
CA GLU A 300 -33.97 -20.79 -62.51
C GLU A 300 -33.83 -22.31 -62.48
N PHE A 301 -32.68 -22.81 -62.03
CA PHE A 301 -32.34 -24.23 -62.03
C PHE A 301 -32.47 -24.87 -60.65
N LEU A 302 -33.55 -24.52 -59.94
CA LEU A 302 -33.83 -24.98 -58.57
C LEU A 302 -34.96 -26.02 -58.52
N TYR A 303 -34.81 -27.00 -57.63
CA TYR A 303 -35.87 -27.89 -57.19
C TYR A 303 -36.14 -27.77 -55.70
N ASP A 304 -37.33 -28.21 -55.30
CA ASP A 304 -37.74 -28.24 -53.90
C ASP A 304 -37.31 -29.57 -53.27
N SER A 305 -36.17 -29.54 -52.58
CA SER A 305 -35.59 -30.72 -51.95
C SER A 305 -36.43 -31.23 -50.76
N ASN A 306 -37.21 -30.37 -50.11
CA ASN A 306 -37.92 -30.68 -48.85
C ASN A 306 -39.46 -30.76 -48.99
N GLY A 307 -40.00 -30.38 -50.15
CA GLY A 307 -41.43 -30.43 -50.47
C GLY A 307 -42.27 -29.31 -49.84
N ASP A 308 -41.66 -28.20 -49.38
CA ASP A 308 -42.37 -27.08 -48.74
C ASP A 308 -42.98 -26.07 -49.73
N GLY A 309 -42.76 -26.26 -51.03
CA GLY A 309 -43.21 -25.40 -52.12
C GLY A 309 -42.28 -24.24 -52.43
N ILE A 310 -41.08 -24.20 -51.83
CA ILE A 310 -40.04 -23.19 -52.08
C ILE A 310 -38.80 -23.91 -52.65
N PRO A 311 -38.46 -23.69 -53.94
CA PRO A 311 -37.23 -24.23 -54.52
C PRO A 311 -36.00 -23.76 -53.74
N ASN A 312 -35.11 -24.69 -53.37
CA ASN A 312 -33.99 -24.41 -52.45
C ASN A 312 -32.70 -25.22 -52.72
N GLN A 313 -32.66 -26.00 -53.79
CA GLN A 313 -31.47 -26.75 -54.19
C GLN A 313 -31.29 -26.71 -55.69
N SER A 314 -30.06 -26.55 -56.18
CA SER A 314 -29.77 -26.53 -57.61
C SER A 314 -29.66 -27.94 -58.18
N TYR A 315 -30.18 -28.16 -59.40
CA TYR A 315 -29.92 -29.38 -60.18
C TYR A 315 -28.72 -29.24 -61.13
N VAL A 316 -28.02 -28.10 -61.09
CA VAL A 316 -26.76 -27.88 -61.80
C VAL A 316 -25.59 -27.61 -60.83
N ASP A 317 -24.37 -27.90 -61.28
CA ASP A 317 -23.13 -27.55 -60.59
C ASP A 317 -22.73 -26.08 -60.80
N CYS A 318 -21.55 -25.70 -60.29
CA CYS A 318 -21.01 -24.35 -60.38
C CYS A 318 -20.67 -23.87 -61.80
N ASP A 319 -20.57 -24.80 -62.76
CA ASP A 319 -20.34 -24.49 -64.16
C ASP A 319 -21.65 -24.53 -64.98
N GLY A 320 -22.78 -24.83 -64.32
CA GLY A 320 -24.10 -24.95 -64.94
C GLY A 320 -24.36 -26.30 -65.61
N ASN A 321 -23.58 -27.34 -65.29
CA ASN A 321 -23.83 -28.69 -65.80
C ASN A 321 -24.80 -29.43 -64.88
N CYS A 322 -25.67 -30.27 -65.45
CA CYS A 322 -26.57 -31.11 -64.66
C CYS A 322 -25.81 -31.99 -63.65
N LEU A 323 -26.29 -32.01 -62.41
CA LEU A 323 -25.79 -32.94 -61.38
C LEU A 323 -26.13 -34.39 -61.75
N ASN A 324 -27.30 -34.60 -62.36
CA ASN A 324 -27.75 -35.86 -62.92
C ASN A 324 -28.29 -35.62 -64.33
N ASN A 325 -27.78 -36.40 -65.28
CA ASN A 325 -28.26 -36.46 -66.64
C ASN A 325 -27.96 -37.89 -67.13
N THR A 326 -28.99 -38.73 -67.16
CA THR A 326 -28.85 -40.17 -67.32
C THR A 326 -28.71 -40.58 -68.79
N ASP A 327 -29.25 -39.81 -69.73
CA ASP A 327 -29.20 -40.07 -71.17
C ASP A 327 -28.31 -39.10 -71.96
N ASP A 328 -27.63 -38.19 -71.26
CA ASP A 328 -26.71 -37.16 -71.76
C ASP A 328 -27.37 -36.14 -72.73
N ASP A 329 -28.66 -35.82 -72.54
CA ASP A 329 -29.38 -34.82 -73.36
C ASP A 329 -29.24 -33.37 -72.83
N GLU A 330 -30.03 -32.40 -73.34
CA GLU A 330 -29.93 -30.98 -72.91
C GLU A 330 -30.67 -30.68 -71.58
N TRP A 331 -31.38 -31.65 -71.00
CA TRP A 331 -32.20 -31.51 -69.81
C TRP A 331 -31.60 -32.31 -68.64
N CYS A 332 -31.78 -31.81 -67.42
CA CYS A 332 -31.37 -32.56 -66.23
C CYS A 332 -32.50 -33.51 -65.82
N ASP A 333 -32.16 -34.67 -65.26
CA ASP A 333 -33.12 -35.72 -64.89
C ASP A 333 -34.31 -35.19 -64.06
N GLU A 334 -34.09 -34.17 -63.22
CA GLU A 334 -35.12 -33.58 -62.36
C GLU A 334 -36.22 -32.81 -63.13
N VAL A 335 -35.96 -32.40 -64.38
CA VAL A 335 -36.88 -31.62 -65.22
C VAL A 335 -37.17 -32.27 -66.58
N ASP A 336 -36.54 -33.41 -66.87
CA ASP A 336 -36.72 -34.17 -68.09
C ASP A 336 -37.99 -35.05 -68.01
N ASN A 337 -38.88 -34.94 -69.01
CA ASN A 337 -40.05 -35.79 -69.13
C ASN A 337 -39.77 -37.19 -69.69
N CYS A 338 -38.54 -37.48 -70.11
CA CYS A 338 -38.03 -38.82 -70.43
C CYS A 338 -36.58 -39.06 -69.93
N PRO A 339 -36.33 -39.14 -68.60
CA PRO A 339 -34.97 -39.19 -68.01
C PRO A 339 -34.02 -40.32 -68.46
N GLU A 340 -34.50 -41.30 -69.24
CA GLU A 340 -33.66 -42.41 -69.73
C GLU A 340 -33.54 -42.41 -71.28
N VAL A 341 -34.15 -41.44 -71.97
CA VAL A 341 -34.31 -41.43 -73.42
C VAL A 341 -34.18 -40.01 -74.00
N ASP A 342 -33.00 -39.74 -74.59
CA ASP A 342 -32.65 -38.47 -75.27
C ASP A 342 -33.81 -37.89 -76.08
N ASN A 343 -34.40 -36.82 -75.55
CA ASN A 343 -35.53 -36.12 -76.15
C ASN A 343 -35.43 -34.59 -75.94
N PRO A 344 -34.48 -33.92 -76.61
CA PRO A 344 -34.17 -32.51 -76.33
C PRO A 344 -35.33 -31.53 -76.55
N ASN A 345 -36.35 -31.95 -77.32
CA ASN A 345 -37.54 -31.15 -77.61
C ASN A 345 -38.65 -31.28 -76.56
N GLN A 346 -38.56 -32.20 -75.60
CA GLN A 346 -39.52 -32.43 -74.51
C GLN A 346 -40.98 -32.47 -75.02
N GLU A 347 -41.23 -33.21 -76.12
CA GLU A 347 -42.57 -33.35 -76.70
C GLU A 347 -43.45 -34.22 -75.77
N ASP A 348 -44.67 -33.77 -75.48
CA ASP A 348 -45.68 -34.46 -74.66
C ASP A 348 -47.06 -34.12 -75.26
N PHE A 349 -47.59 -35.00 -76.12
CA PHE A 349 -48.78 -34.70 -76.91
C PHE A 349 -50.07 -34.76 -76.09
N ASP A 350 -50.17 -35.67 -75.12
CA ASP A 350 -51.38 -35.86 -74.31
C ASP A 350 -51.32 -35.14 -72.94
N ASN A 351 -50.19 -34.50 -72.63
CA ASN A 351 -49.91 -33.66 -71.45
C ASN A 351 -50.04 -34.43 -70.13
N ASP A 352 -49.63 -35.69 -70.11
CA ASP A 352 -49.66 -36.52 -68.90
C ASP A 352 -48.38 -36.39 -68.04
N GLY A 353 -47.36 -35.68 -68.55
CA GLY A 353 -46.07 -35.45 -67.89
C GLY A 353 -45.00 -36.48 -68.23
N VAL A 354 -45.30 -37.47 -69.08
CA VAL A 354 -44.35 -38.41 -69.67
C VAL A 354 -44.13 -38.00 -71.12
N GLY A 355 -42.89 -37.90 -71.58
CA GLY A 355 -42.62 -37.47 -72.96
C GLY A 355 -42.99 -38.52 -74.00
N ASP A 356 -43.37 -38.08 -75.20
CA ASP A 356 -43.74 -38.93 -76.34
C ASP A 356 -42.62 -39.94 -76.71
N ALA A 357 -41.36 -39.63 -76.37
CA ALA A 357 -40.21 -40.48 -76.63
C ALA A 357 -40.17 -41.76 -75.75
N CYS A 358 -40.77 -41.68 -74.55
CA CYS A 358 -40.81 -42.75 -73.56
C CYS A 358 -42.23 -43.21 -73.22
N ASP A 359 -43.26 -42.48 -73.67
CA ASP A 359 -44.67 -42.88 -73.56
C ASP A 359 -45.06 -43.95 -74.61
N GLY A 360 -45.59 -45.07 -74.13
CA GLY A 360 -45.93 -46.23 -74.94
C GLY A 360 -47.40 -46.19 -75.39
N ILE A 361 -47.64 -45.98 -76.69
CA ILE A 361 -48.98 -45.89 -77.35
C ILE A 361 -50.08 -46.76 -76.69
N GLY A 362 -50.98 -46.14 -75.93
CA GLY A 362 -52.22 -46.76 -75.42
C GLY A 362 -53.32 -46.78 -76.49
N LEU A 363 -53.73 -47.96 -76.96
CA LEU A 363 -54.92 -48.12 -77.80
C LEU A 363 -56.06 -48.78 -76.98
N ASP A 364 -57.15 -48.05 -76.76
CA ASP A 364 -58.39 -48.52 -76.14
C ASP A 364 -59.10 -49.62 -76.98
N GLU A 365 -59.50 -50.75 -76.35
CA GLU A 365 -60.31 -51.80 -76.96
C GLU A 365 -61.75 -51.84 -76.38
N ASP A 366 -62.75 -51.50 -77.19
CA ASP A 366 -64.19 -51.63 -76.88
C ASP A 366 -64.65 -53.11 -76.71
N ASN A 367 -65.35 -53.38 -75.60
CA ASN A 367 -65.88 -54.69 -75.19
C ASN A 367 -67.24 -55.03 -75.87
N PRO A 368 -67.56 -56.27 -76.33
CA PRO A 368 -68.79 -56.56 -77.08
C PRO A 368 -70.09 -56.65 -76.23
N ILE A 369 -71.19 -56.09 -76.74
CA ILE A 369 -72.56 -56.02 -76.16
C ILE A 369 -73.36 -57.34 -76.36
N GLU A 370 -74.09 -57.84 -75.36
CA GLU A 370 -74.88 -59.09 -75.41
C GLU A 370 -76.41 -58.89 -75.23
N PHE A 371 -77.22 -59.40 -76.18
CA PHE A 371 -78.70 -59.30 -76.20
C PHE A 371 -79.38 -60.67 -76.33
N MET A 372 -80.31 -61.05 -75.45
CA MET A 372 -80.92 -62.39 -75.38
C MET A 372 -82.46 -62.36 -75.47
N LEU A 373 -83.03 -63.40 -76.09
CA LEU A 373 -84.48 -63.59 -76.25
C LEU A 373 -84.88 -65.02 -75.85
N TYR A 374 -85.82 -65.17 -74.93
CA TYR A 374 -86.28 -66.50 -74.50
C TYR A 374 -87.67 -66.49 -73.81
N PRO A 375 -88.43 -67.60 -73.87
CA PRO A 375 -88.17 -68.78 -74.70
C PRO A 375 -88.33 -68.46 -76.19
N ASN A 376 -87.70 -69.25 -77.05
CA ASN A 376 -87.86 -69.13 -78.51
C ASN A 376 -87.84 -70.55 -79.10
N PRO A 377 -89.00 -71.12 -79.53
CA PRO A 377 -90.31 -70.48 -79.72
C PRO A 377 -91.03 -70.07 -78.41
N ALA A 378 -91.94 -69.08 -78.50
CA ALA A 378 -92.74 -68.58 -77.37
C ALA A 378 -94.24 -68.62 -77.69
N SER A 379 -95.07 -68.98 -76.72
CA SER A 379 -96.53 -69.17 -76.90
C SER A 379 -97.42 -68.14 -76.20
N SER A 380 -96.87 -67.36 -75.25
CA SER A 380 -97.66 -66.39 -74.48
C SER A 380 -96.84 -65.20 -74.02
N THR A 381 -95.60 -65.42 -73.61
CA THR A 381 -94.70 -64.37 -73.16
C THR A 381 -93.30 -64.57 -73.74
N LEU A 382 -92.68 -63.48 -74.18
CA LEU A 382 -91.28 -63.43 -74.61
C LEU A 382 -90.53 -62.52 -73.65
N ASN A 383 -89.41 -63.00 -73.10
CA ASN A 383 -88.52 -62.19 -72.28
C ASN A 383 -87.35 -61.70 -73.14
N LEU A 384 -86.97 -60.45 -72.88
CA LEU A 384 -85.86 -59.77 -73.53
C LEU A 384 -84.91 -59.29 -72.44
N GLU A 385 -83.64 -59.67 -72.56
CA GLU A 385 -82.58 -59.23 -71.66
C GLU A 385 -81.46 -58.59 -72.47
N TYR A 386 -81.05 -57.39 -72.04
CA TYR A 386 -79.93 -56.66 -72.60
C TYR A 386 -78.96 -56.31 -71.46
N ASN A 387 -77.73 -56.79 -71.59
CA ASN A 387 -76.64 -56.51 -70.66
C ASN A 387 -75.57 -55.69 -71.38
N GLY A 388 -75.55 -54.38 -71.11
CA GLY A 388 -74.55 -53.45 -71.63
C GLY A 388 -74.20 -52.43 -70.54
N TYR A 389 -72.93 -52.03 -70.44
CA TYR A 389 -72.44 -51.18 -69.34
C TYR A 389 -72.78 -49.68 -69.50
N TYR A 390 -73.27 -49.27 -70.67
CA TYR A 390 -73.75 -47.92 -70.96
C TYR A 390 -74.86 -47.98 -71.99
N ILE A 391 -76.07 -47.52 -71.63
CA ILE A 391 -77.22 -47.55 -72.52
C ILE A 391 -77.80 -46.14 -72.67
N ASP A 392 -77.52 -45.51 -73.81
CA ASP A 392 -78.26 -44.33 -74.29
C ASP A 392 -79.67 -44.75 -74.77
N ASP A 393 -80.53 -43.80 -75.15
CA ASP A 393 -81.94 -44.05 -75.50
C ASP A 393 -82.11 -45.26 -76.48
N ILE A 394 -82.91 -46.24 -76.05
CA ILE A 394 -83.21 -47.45 -76.82
C ILE A 394 -84.59 -47.31 -77.47
N GLN A 395 -84.66 -47.63 -78.76
CA GLN A 395 -85.93 -47.86 -79.45
C GLN A 395 -86.04 -49.33 -79.88
N LEU A 396 -87.12 -49.97 -79.45
CA LEU A 396 -87.43 -51.35 -79.76
C LEU A 396 -88.60 -51.44 -80.73
N GLN A 397 -88.44 -52.23 -81.79
CA GLN A 397 -89.47 -52.44 -82.81
C GLN A 397 -89.63 -53.91 -83.14
N LEU A 398 -90.88 -54.35 -83.30
CA LEU A 398 -91.23 -55.73 -83.63
C LEU A 398 -92.03 -55.84 -84.92
N PHE A 399 -91.59 -56.72 -85.81
CA PHE A 399 -92.19 -56.93 -87.12
C PHE A 399 -92.63 -58.38 -87.28
N ASN A 400 -93.81 -58.61 -87.87
CA ASN A 400 -94.23 -59.96 -88.27
C ASN A 400 -93.50 -60.40 -89.57
N SER A 401 -93.69 -61.67 -89.96
CA SER A 401 -93.02 -62.28 -91.13
C SER A 401 -93.28 -61.58 -92.48
N ILE A 402 -94.33 -60.77 -92.60
CA ILE A 402 -94.60 -59.97 -93.81
C ILE A 402 -94.04 -58.54 -93.72
N GLY A 403 -93.34 -58.21 -92.63
CA GLY A 403 -92.67 -56.91 -92.41
C GLY A 403 -93.56 -55.83 -91.81
N GLN A 404 -94.74 -56.16 -91.30
CA GLN A 404 -95.62 -55.20 -90.64
C GLN A 404 -95.16 -54.98 -89.18
N LEU A 405 -95.00 -53.72 -88.77
CA LEU A 405 -94.73 -53.32 -87.39
C LEU A 405 -95.94 -53.64 -86.51
N VAL A 406 -95.74 -54.46 -85.47
CA VAL A 406 -96.78 -54.92 -84.53
C VAL A 406 -96.58 -54.41 -83.12
N PHE A 407 -95.37 -53.99 -82.76
CA PHE A 407 -95.05 -53.40 -81.46
C PHE A 407 -93.89 -52.41 -81.60
N GLU A 408 -93.95 -51.30 -80.87
CA GLU A 408 -92.89 -50.30 -80.81
C GLU A 408 -92.89 -49.63 -79.44
N GLN A 409 -91.72 -49.48 -78.84
CA GLN A 409 -91.55 -48.76 -77.57
C GLN A 409 -90.14 -48.17 -77.44
N SER A 410 -90.04 -46.99 -76.83
CA SER A 410 -88.77 -46.32 -76.50
C SER A 410 -88.53 -46.30 -75.00
N TYR A 411 -87.27 -46.45 -74.61
CA TYR A 411 -86.79 -46.40 -73.23
C TYR A 411 -85.62 -45.42 -73.14
N ILE A 412 -85.61 -44.60 -72.09
CA ILE A 412 -84.61 -43.54 -71.86
C ILE A 412 -83.87 -43.89 -70.57
N LEU A 413 -82.52 -43.83 -70.60
CA LEU A 413 -81.63 -43.92 -69.44
C LEU A 413 -81.91 -45.09 -68.47
N ILE A 414 -81.41 -46.28 -68.80
CA ILE A 414 -81.49 -47.47 -67.96
C ILE A 414 -80.17 -48.24 -67.96
N ASP A 415 -79.74 -48.74 -66.79
CA ASP A 415 -78.47 -49.48 -66.64
C ASP A 415 -78.57 -50.94 -67.10
N GLU A 416 -79.75 -51.55 -67.01
CA GLU A 416 -80.06 -52.89 -67.56
C GLU A 416 -81.51 -52.90 -68.07
N LEU A 417 -81.76 -53.50 -69.24
CA LEU A 417 -83.11 -53.66 -69.79
C LEU A 417 -83.54 -55.12 -69.72
N SER A 418 -84.42 -55.44 -68.78
CA SER A 418 -85.19 -56.69 -68.78
C SER A 418 -86.68 -56.38 -68.80
N PHE A 419 -87.40 -56.91 -69.79
CA PHE A 419 -88.86 -56.79 -69.83
C PHE A 419 -89.51 -57.96 -70.57
N GLN A 420 -90.79 -58.17 -70.27
CA GLN A 420 -91.58 -59.27 -70.78
C GLN A 420 -92.69 -58.73 -71.70
N LEU A 421 -92.72 -59.24 -72.94
CA LEU A 421 -93.74 -58.93 -73.92
C LEU A 421 -94.81 -60.03 -73.92
N ASN A 422 -96.08 -59.64 -73.74
CA ASN A 422 -97.21 -60.55 -73.94
C ASN A 422 -97.51 -60.69 -75.43
N ILE A 423 -97.47 -61.92 -75.92
CA ILE A 423 -97.65 -62.31 -77.32
C ILE A 423 -98.78 -63.34 -77.49
N GLU A 424 -99.63 -63.55 -76.49
CA GLU A 424 -100.71 -64.54 -76.52
C GLU A 424 -101.72 -64.30 -77.66
N ASP A 425 -101.93 -63.02 -78.02
CA ASP A 425 -102.82 -62.61 -79.11
C ASP A 425 -102.13 -62.53 -80.48
N TYR A 426 -100.85 -62.91 -80.57
CA TYR A 426 -100.08 -62.82 -81.81
C TYR A 426 -100.32 -64.06 -82.66
N SER A 427 -100.53 -63.89 -83.96
CA SER A 427 -100.69 -65.01 -84.89
C SER A 427 -99.41 -65.88 -84.93
N PRO A 428 -99.52 -67.22 -84.94
CA PRO A 428 -98.35 -68.09 -85.05
C PRO A 428 -97.50 -67.78 -86.30
N GLY A 429 -96.19 -67.70 -86.13
CA GLY A 429 -95.26 -67.33 -87.20
C GLY A 429 -93.91 -66.79 -86.72
N VAL A 430 -93.06 -66.40 -87.66
CA VAL A 430 -91.74 -65.81 -87.36
C VAL A 430 -91.87 -64.30 -87.22
N TYR A 431 -91.26 -63.76 -86.18
CA TYR A 431 -91.20 -62.33 -85.87
C TYR A 431 -89.75 -61.85 -85.78
N GLN A 432 -89.50 -60.62 -86.20
CA GLN A 432 -88.21 -59.94 -86.10
C GLN A 432 -88.27 -58.83 -85.08
N ILE A 433 -87.29 -58.81 -84.19
CA ILE A 433 -87.09 -57.71 -83.25
C ILE A 433 -85.83 -56.91 -83.61
N LYS A 434 -85.97 -55.59 -83.59
CA LYS A 434 -84.90 -54.64 -83.87
C LYS A 434 -84.73 -53.71 -82.68
N LEU A 435 -83.49 -53.49 -82.28
CA LEU A 435 -83.11 -52.57 -81.23
C LEU A 435 -82.17 -51.53 -81.83
N PHE A 436 -82.58 -50.28 -81.75
CA PHE A 436 -81.84 -49.11 -82.21
C PHE A 436 -81.29 -48.36 -81.00
N THR A 437 -80.04 -47.92 -81.11
CA THR A 437 -79.38 -47.05 -80.13
C THR A 437 -78.89 -45.78 -80.81
N ASP A 438 -78.83 -44.67 -80.09
CA ASP A 438 -78.43 -43.35 -80.63
C ASP A 438 -76.99 -43.29 -81.15
N ARG A 439 -76.13 -44.24 -80.76
CA ARG A 439 -74.76 -44.40 -81.29
C ARG A 439 -74.69 -45.16 -82.63
N GLY A 440 -75.84 -45.46 -83.23
CA GLY A 440 -75.92 -46.13 -84.54
C GLY A 440 -75.76 -47.65 -84.51
N ASN A 441 -75.65 -48.25 -83.33
CA ASN A 441 -75.62 -49.71 -83.19
C ASN A 441 -77.03 -50.28 -83.33
N ASN A 442 -77.17 -51.27 -84.23
CA ASN A 442 -78.44 -51.90 -84.57
C ASN A 442 -78.35 -53.41 -84.33
N ILE A 443 -79.09 -53.91 -83.33
CA ILE A 443 -79.17 -55.34 -83.04
C ILE A 443 -80.47 -55.89 -83.63
N ASN A 444 -80.38 -56.99 -84.39
CA ASN A 444 -81.52 -57.65 -84.99
C ASN A 444 -81.56 -59.13 -84.59
N LYS A 445 -82.70 -59.61 -84.07
CA LYS A 445 -82.92 -61.02 -83.76
C LYS A 445 -84.29 -61.51 -84.25
N LEU A 446 -84.42 -62.83 -84.41
CA LEU A 446 -85.64 -63.50 -84.85
C LEU A 446 -86.14 -64.44 -83.76
N PHE A 447 -87.45 -64.51 -83.58
CA PHE A 447 -88.09 -65.52 -82.76
C PHE A 447 -89.38 -66.03 -83.38
N VAL A 448 -89.86 -67.17 -82.88
CA VAL A 448 -91.05 -67.86 -83.38
C VAL A 448 -92.16 -67.77 -82.33
N VAL A 449 -93.35 -67.38 -82.76
CA VAL A 449 -94.59 -67.48 -81.99
C VAL A 449 -95.29 -68.78 -82.40
N ASP A 450 -95.54 -69.64 -81.42
CA ASP A 450 -96.16 -70.97 -81.61
C ASP A 450 -97.69 -70.94 -81.56
#